data_AF-A0A532TQM6-F1
#
_entry.id   AF-A0A532TQM6-F1
#
_cell.length_a   1.000
_cell.length_b   1.000
_cell.length_c   1.000
_cell.angle_alpha   90.00
_cell.angle_beta   90.00
_cell.angle_gamma   90.00
#
_symmetry.space_group_name_H-M   'P 1'
#
loop_
_entity.id
_entity.type
_entity.pdbx_description
1 polymer ?
#
loop_
_entity_poly.entity_id
_entity_poly.type
_entity_poly.pdbx_seq_one_letter_code
_entity_poly.pdbx_strand_id
1 'polypeptide(L)'
;MQDPLIKNLLEDLESRFSGHIVSVFGIGSYFDDNLPPNWIKNDVDLVVIVDSLEYIPKQDWTEVRYEKKQVGDKGIWIGFNSVEGVKNREQFRKESFANYEWNLLDLKLQDNSALLYG
;
A
#
# COMPACT_ATOMS: atom_id res chain seq x y z
N MET A 1 12.20 -11.55 12.02
CA MET A 1 13.29 -10.67 11.57
C MET A 1 12.69 -9.87 10.42
N GLN A 2 12.56 -8.55 10.52
CA GLN A 2 11.92 -7.75 9.46
C GLN A 2 12.73 -7.88 8.16
N ASP A 3 12.04 -8.19 7.08
CA ASP A 3 12.61 -8.30 5.73
C ASP A 3 13.38 -7.01 5.36
N PRO A 4 14.68 -7.09 4.98
CA PRO A 4 15.47 -5.93 4.58
C PRO A 4 14.86 -5.10 3.45
N LEU A 5 14.15 -5.73 2.51
CA LEU A 5 13.46 -5.03 1.43
C LEU A 5 12.35 -4.14 1.99
N ILE A 6 11.50 -4.71 2.85
CA ILE A 6 10.39 -3.98 3.48
C ILE A 6 10.94 -2.84 4.34
N LYS A 7 12.00 -3.10 5.12
CA LYS A 7 12.65 -2.07 5.92
C LYS A 7 13.11 -0.88 5.05
N ASN A 8 13.81 -1.16 3.95
CA ASN A 8 14.29 -0.11 3.05
C ASN A 8 13.13 0.66 2.38
N LEU A 9 12.03 -0.02 2.03
CA LEU A 9 10.84 0.62 1.47
C LEU A 9 10.16 1.56 2.48
N LEU A 10 10.07 1.14 3.75
CA LEU A 10 9.51 1.98 4.82
C LEU A 10 10.41 3.20 5.10
N GLU A 11 11.73 3.02 5.12
CA GLU A 11 12.67 4.14 5.27
C GLU A 11 12.60 5.12 4.09
N ASP A 12 12.47 4.64 2.85
CA ASP A 12 12.24 5.47 1.66
C ASP A 12 10.92 6.25 1.75
N LEU A 13 9.83 5.59 2.14
CA LEU A 13 8.53 6.25 2.31
C LEU A 13 8.58 7.33 3.38
N GLU A 14 9.11 7.01 4.56
CA GLU A 14 9.24 7.96 5.66
C GLU A 14 10.14 9.14 5.28
N SER A 15 11.25 8.91 4.56
CA SER A 15 12.13 10.00 4.13
C SER A 15 11.46 11.00 3.18
N ARG A 16 10.50 10.53 2.35
CA ARG A 16 9.85 11.35 1.31
C ARG A 16 8.56 12.01 1.79
N PHE A 17 7.85 11.37 2.71
CA PHE A 17 6.52 11.79 3.15
C PHE A 17 6.43 11.89 4.68
N SER A 18 7.55 12.16 5.35
CA SER A 18 7.63 12.24 6.81
C SER A 18 6.56 13.20 7.36
N GLY A 19 5.86 12.76 8.39
CA GLY A 19 4.78 13.53 9.02
C GLY A 19 3.42 13.47 8.29
N HIS A 20 3.36 12.90 7.08
CA HIS A 20 2.12 12.71 6.32
C HIS A 20 1.65 11.26 6.28
N ILE A 21 2.55 10.29 6.50
CA ILE A 21 2.19 8.87 6.58
C ILE A 21 1.48 8.60 7.90
N VAL A 22 0.25 8.09 7.80
CA VAL A 22 -0.54 7.61 8.93
C VAL A 22 -0.29 6.13 9.18
N SER A 23 -0.27 5.31 8.13
CA SER A 23 -0.03 3.88 8.25
C SER A 23 0.39 3.26 6.92
N VAL A 24 1.13 2.15 6.98
CA VAL A 24 1.51 1.35 5.80
C VAL A 24 1.09 -0.09 5.98
N PHE A 25 0.45 -0.66 4.97
CA PHE A 25 0.00 -2.04 4.93
C PHE A 25 0.69 -2.80 3.80
N GLY A 26 1.16 -4.00 4.10
CA GLY A 26 1.55 -4.99 3.10
C GLY A 26 0.34 -5.82 2.70
N ILE A 27 0.11 -5.96 1.39
CA ILE A 27 -1.00 -6.73 0.82
C ILE A 27 -0.50 -7.69 -0.26
N GLY A 28 -1.34 -8.66 -0.62
CA GLY A 28 -1.02 -9.59 -1.70
C GLY A 28 -0.10 -10.72 -1.27
N SER A 29 0.31 -11.52 -2.26
CA SER A 29 0.92 -12.83 -2.05
C SER A 29 2.27 -12.82 -1.36
N TYR A 30 2.98 -11.69 -1.41
CA TYR A 30 4.22 -11.49 -0.69
C TYR A 30 4.06 -11.61 0.83
N PHE A 31 2.93 -11.11 1.34
CA PHE A 31 2.65 -11.01 2.78
C PHE A 31 1.74 -12.13 3.30
N ASP A 32 1.24 -13.00 2.41
CA ASP A 32 0.38 -14.13 2.77
C ASP A 32 1.14 -15.47 2.69
N ASP A 33 1.51 -15.98 3.86
CA ASP A 33 2.18 -17.27 4.03
C ASP A 33 1.26 -18.48 3.89
N ASN A 34 -0.06 -18.27 3.86
CA ASN A 34 -1.05 -19.35 3.75
C ASN A 34 -1.41 -19.69 2.30
N LEU A 35 -0.92 -18.91 1.33
CA LEU A 35 -1.17 -19.19 -0.08
C LEU A 35 -0.44 -20.46 -0.55
N PRO A 36 -0.98 -21.14 -1.59
CA PRO A 36 -0.32 -22.28 -2.19
C PRO A 36 1.12 -21.95 -2.64
N PRO A 37 2.10 -22.87 -2.46
CA PRO A 37 3.52 -22.58 -2.74
C PRO A 37 3.85 -22.22 -4.19
N ASN A 38 2.95 -22.51 -5.13
CA ASN A 38 3.09 -22.19 -6.55
C ASN A 38 2.60 -20.78 -6.92
N TRP A 39 2.06 -20.03 -5.97
CA TRP A 39 1.70 -18.63 -6.19
C TRP A 39 2.94 -17.76 -6.35
N ILE A 40 2.85 -16.79 -7.27
CA ILE A 40 3.91 -15.83 -7.52
C ILE A 40 4.01 -14.89 -6.31
N LYS A 41 5.18 -14.85 -5.66
CA LYS A 41 5.51 -13.95 -4.52
C LYS A 41 6.62 -12.96 -4.89
N ASN A 42 6.68 -12.59 -6.17
CA ASN A 42 7.71 -11.68 -6.69
C ASN A 42 7.27 -10.22 -6.69
N ASP A 43 5.98 -9.98 -6.51
CA ASP A 43 5.43 -8.63 -6.44
C ASP A 43 5.18 -8.26 -4.99
N VAL A 44 5.64 -7.09 -4.58
CA VAL A 44 5.41 -6.48 -3.27
C VAL A 44 4.39 -5.37 -3.45
N ASP A 45 3.20 -5.57 -2.90
CA ASP A 45 2.13 -4.58 -2.96
C ASP A 45 1.97 -3.90 -1.60
N LEU A 46 2.08 -2.57 -1.60
CA LEU A 46 1.93 -1.74 -0.42
C LEU A 46 0.74 -0.78 -0.58
N VAL A 47 0.00 -0.57 0.52
CA VAL A 47 -1.00 0.49 0.64
C VAL A 47 -0.56 1.46 1.73
N VAL A 48 -0.36 2.72 1.36
CA VAL A 48 0.07 3.79 2.24
C VAL A 48 -1.10 4.71 2.50
N ILE A 49 -1.50 4.85 3.77
CA ILE A 49 -2.49 5.84 4.18
C ILE A 49 -1.75 7.10 4.59
N VAL A 50 -2.13 8.21 3.97
CA VAL A 50 -1.59 9.54 4.26
C VAL A 50 -2.69 10.48 4.74
N ASP A 51 -2.32 11.54 5.44
CA ASP A 51 -3.25 12.59 5.86
C ASP A 51 -3.94 13.28 4.66
N SER A 52 -3.19 13.54 3.59
CA SER A 52 -3.63 14.19 2.36
C SER A 52 -2.85 13.69 1.13
N LEU A 53 -3.53 13.60 -0.02
CA LEU A 53 -2.91 13.26 -1.30
C LEU A 53 -2.28 14.46 -2.02
N GLU A 54 -2.39 15.68 -1.47
CA GLU A 54 -1.85 16.89 -2.08
C GLU A 54 -0.31 16.82 -2.28
N TYR A 55 0.38 16.12 -1.38
CA TYR A 55 1.83 15.94 -1.42
C TYR A 55 2.28 14.72 -2.23
N ILE A 56 1.33 13.91 -2.70
CA ILE A 56 1.62 12.72 -3.50
C ILE A 56 1.46 13.07 -4.99
N PRO A 57 2.53 12.99 -5.80
CA PRO A 57 2.47 13.33 -7.21
C PRO A 57 1.48 12.46 -8.00
N LYS A 58 0.73 13.10 -8.90
CA LYS A 58 -0.07 12.39 -9.92
C LYS A 58 0.85 11.72 -10.94
N GLN A 59 0.56 10.46 -11.27
CA GLN A 59 1.23 9.76 -12.36
C GLN A 59 0.52 9.95 -13.70
N ASP A 60 -0.78 10.21 -13.67
CA ASP A 60 -1.62 10.39 -14.85
C ASP A 60 -2.78 11.36 -14.54
N TRP A 61 -3.77 11.40 -15.43
CA TRP A 61 -4.94 12.29 -15.30
C TRP A 61 -5.94 11.83 -14.24
N THR A 62 -5.79 10.62 -13.66
CA THR A 62 -6.70 10.09 -12.65
C THR A 62 -6.44 10.70 -11.28
N GLU A 63 -7.37 10.48 -10.35
CA GLU A 63 -7.17 10.82 -8.94
C GLU A 63 -6.40 9.75 -8.16
N VAL A 64 -6.03 8.65 -8.81
CA VAL A 64 -5.27 7.61 -8.15
C VAL A 64 -3.82 8.04 -7.97
N ARG A 65 -3.28 7.76 -6.78
CA ARG A 65 -1.89 8.01 -6.44
C ARG A 65 -1.20 6.67 -6.25
N TYR A 66 -0.19 6.40 -7.06
CA TYR A 66 0.55 5.16 -6.99
C TYR A 66 1.99 5.34 -7.49
N GLU A 67 2.85 4.41 -7.10
CA GLU A 67 4.21 4.26 -7.60
C GLU A 67 4.44 2.81 -8.04
N LYS A 68 5.23 2.65 -9.09
CA LYS A 68 5.76 1.35 -9.52
C LYS A 68 7.28 1.43 -9.54
N LYS A 69 7.94 0.46 -8.93
CA LYS A 69 9.41 0.37 -8.88
C LYS A 69 9.84 -1.07 -9.13
N GLN A 70 11.08 -1.26 -9.57
CA GLN A 70 11.71 -2.57 -9.66
C GLN A 70 12.91 -2.58 -8.72
N VAL A 71 12.98 -3.55 -7.80
CA VAL A 71 14.11 -3.73 -6.89
C VAL A 71 14.63 -5.16 -7.04
N GLY A 72 15.73 -5.33 -7.79
CA GLY A 72 16.20 -6.65 -8.18
C GLY A 72 15.18 -7.38 -9.06
N ASP A 73 14.81 -8.59 -8.68
CA ASP A 73 13.76 -9.39 -9.33
C ASP A 73 12.34 -9.09 -8.81
N LYS A 74 12.20 -8.17 -7.85
CA LYS A 74 10.92 -7.82 -7.24
C LYS A 74 10.26 -6.62 -7.91
N GLY A 75 9.02 -6.82 -8.35
CA GLY A 75 8.12 -5.72 -8.75
C GLY A 75 7.52 -5.09 -7.51
N ILE A 76 7.61 -3.78 -7.36
CA ILE A 76 7.04 -3.06 -6.22
C ILE A 76 5.92 -2.18 -6.72
N TRP A 77 4.72 -2.33 -6.14
CA TRP A 77 3.60 -1.42 -6.33
C TRP A 77 3.23 -0.77 -5.00
N ILE A 78 3.06 0.54 -5.02
CA ILE A 78 2.69 1.33 -3.84
C ILE A 78 1.47 2.15 -4.19
N GLY A 79 0.33 1.88 -3.57
CA GLY A 79 -0.87 2.70 -3.67
C GLY A 79 -0.96 3.66 -2.49
N PHE A 80 -1.43 4.88 -2.73
CA PHE A 80 -1.65 5.89 -1.69
C PHE A 80 -3.14 6.23 -1.59
N ASN A 81 -3.65 6.30 -0.36
CA ASN A 81 -5.01 6.74 -0.06
C ASN A 81 -4.99 7.78 1.06
N SER A 82 -5.90 8.76 1.00
CA SER A 82 -6.07 9.70 2.10
C SER A 82 -6.86 9.07 3.26
N VAL A 83 -6.68 9.60 4.47
CA VAL A 83 -7.55 9.28 5.61
C VAL A 83 -9.02 9.54 5.30
N GLU A 84 -9.32 10.61 4.55
CA GLU A 84 -10.67 10.92 4.11
C GLU A 84 -11.19 9.85 3.14
N GLY A 85 -10.38 9.45 2.17
CA GLY A 85 -10.66 8.37 1.22
C GLY A 85 -11.05 7.09 1.93
N VAL A 86 -10.28 6.65 2.94
CA VAL A 86 -10.61 5.42 3.70
C VAL A 86 -11.92 5.53 4.49
N LYS A 87 -12.34 6.74 4.89
CA LYS A 87 -13.60 6.97 5.63
C LYS A 87 -14.80 7.17 4.73
N ASN A 88 -14.60 7.50 3.45
CA ASN A 88 -15.65 7.80 2.50
C ASN A 88 -15.54 6.90 1.26
N ARG A 89 -16.52 6.00 1.10
CA ARG A 89 -16.61 5.04 -0.01
C ARG A 89 -16.49 5.67 -1.40
N GLU A 90 -17.14 6.80 -1.64
CA GLU A 90 -17.11 7.45 -2.94
C GLU A 90 -15.75 8.08 -3.23
N GLN A 91 -15.11 8.64 -2.20
CA GLN A 91 -13.77 9.19 -2.31
C GLN A 91 -12.73 8.09 -2.50
N PHE A 92 -12.84 6.99 -1.74
CA PHE A 92 -12.00 5.80 -1.91
C PHE A 92 -11.96 5.30 -3.35
N ARG A 93 -13.14 5.20 -3.98
CA ARG A 93 -13.26 4.72 -5.37
C ARG A 93 -12.57 5.62 -6.39
N LYS A 94 -12.39 6.91 -6.09
CA LYS A 94 -11.67 7.85 -6.96
C LYS A 94 -10.16 7.77 -6.73
N GLU A 95 -9.74 7.56 -5.49
CA GLU A 95 -8.34 7.59 -5.07
C GLU A 95 -7.63 6.25 -5.21
N SER A 96 -8.36 5.15 -5.39
CA SER A 96 -7.80 3.79 -5.41
C SER A 96 -7.92 3.14 -6.79
N PHE A 97 -6.86 2.43 -7.22
CA PHE A 97 -6.86 1.62 -8.46
C PHE A 97 -7.75 0.37 -8.36
N ALA A 98 -8.37 0.18 -7.21
CA ALA A 98 -8.57 -1.11 -6.66
C ALA A 98 -10.02 -1.21 -6.18
N ASN A 99 -10.75 -2.24 -6.65
CA ASN A 99 -12.03 -2.68 -6.04
C ASN A 99 -11.83 -3.24 -4.60
N TYR A 100 -10.71 -2.90 -3.95
CA TYR A 100 -10.28 -3.29 -2.60
C TYR A 100 -11.08 -2.57 -1.51
N GLU A 101 -12.25 -2.01 -1.87
CA GLU A 101 -13.27 -1.56 -0.93
C GLU A 101 -13.51 -2.61 0.18
N TRP A 102 -13.28 -3.90 -0.11
CA TRP A 102 -13.42 -5.00 0.85
C TRP A 102 -12.12 -5.40 1.57
N ASN A 103 -10.93 -5.25 0.98
CA ASN A 103 -9.67 -5.58 1.67
C ASN A 103 -9.26 -4.50 2.70
N LEU A 104 -9.66 -3.24 2.50
CA LEU A 104 -9.45 -2.20 3.50
C LEU A 104 -10.51 -2.24 4.62
N LEU A 105 -11.72 -2.73 4.34
CA LEU A 105 -12.66 -3.15 5.39
C LEU A 105 -12.12 -4.38 6.14
N ASP A 106 -11.39 -5.28 5.48
CA ASP A 106 -10.60 -6.35 6.11
C ASP A 106 -9.39 -5.84 6.91
N LEU A 107 -9.04 -4.55 6.95
CA LEU A 107 -8.17 -4.06 8.03
C LEU A 107 -8.82 -4.20 9.41
N LYS A 108 -10.15 -4.34 9.46
CA LYS A 108 -10.89 -4.77 10.66
C LYS A 108 -10.96 -6.29 10.83
N LEU A 109 -10.54 -7.08 9.84
CA LEU A 109 -10.49 -8.55 9.82
C LEU A 109 -9.05 -9.01 9.50
N GLN A 110 -8.24 -9.23 10.54
CA GLN A 110 -6.78 -9.49 10.52
C GLN A 110 -6.22 -10.50 9.51
N ASP A 111 -7.04 -11.26 8.78
CA ASP A 111 -6.59 -12.44 8.04
C ASP A 111 -5.82 -12.13 6.74
N ASN A 112 -5.93 -10.91 6.19
CA ASN A 112 -5.38 -10.58 4.85
C ASN A 112 -4.44 -9.36 4.77
N SER A 113 -4.03 -8.80 5.91
CA SER A 113 -3.18 -7.59 5.93
C SER A 113 -2.17 -7.59 7.06
N ALA A 114 -0.96 -7.12 6.77
CA ALA A 114 0.06 -6.88 7.78
C ALA A 114 0.22 -5.37 8.00
N LEU A 115 -0.01 -4.91 9.24
CA LEU A 115 0.37 -3.56 9.66
C LEU A 115 1.90 -3.49 9.71
N LEU A 116 2.49 -2.69 8.83
CA LEU A 116 3.95 -2.52 8.75
C LEU A 116 4.42 -1.29 9.50
N TYR A 117 3.56 -0.28 9.60
CA TYR A 117 3.80 0.99 10.28
C TYR A 117 2.46 1.62 10.68
N GLY A 118 2.32 2.08 11.93
CA GLY A 118 1.10 2.71 12.48
C GLY A 118 1.04 2.67 14.00
#